data_AF-A0A838L6U2-F1
#
_entry.id   AF-A0A838L6U2-F1
#
_cell.length_a   1.000
_cell.length_b   1.000
_cell.length_c   1.000
_cell.angle_alpha   90.00
_cell.angle_beta   90.00
_cell.angle_gamma   90.00
#
_symmetry.space_group_name_H-M   'P 1'
#
loop_
_entity.id
_entity.type
_entity.pdbx_description
1 polymer ?
#
loop_
_entity_poly.entity_id
_entity_poly.type
_entity_poly.pdbx_seq_one_letter_code
_entity_poly.pdbx_strand_id
1 'polypeptide(L)'
;MLAATAMALALAGCNQSGTANNQTADANGALPALPAAVPLQQGDATPIAPAPSAQALPAAAPIRVAQTAQRAESYAYLDRADGVMNAIGDAPPDYAYDDGDVSPWAWQTDDGDLQYAEPVDGGYRYYYYEPGADTPYLVRDPQYSYGYSGDQLVAVYDDRGALLPPGDYGDRRDYASRYYARAAYLNRLSREREHRGVVAANWAARSAAISAARAQWSANRAQQTDWQAYHQSHEAQEQQHWAQDRQQRQAETQRFDRWQQQGFRTPPPPLPGRQGLTGDDQRAAQMRHDQQVAQQQGQQQAQQQRDRQAQMEQAQAQQAQMQRAQAQQHQAQQQMHDRQMQQQADQHQAQQRQDAQQQHDREAAAQRQQQQAAQAAHDRQASQQRDQDQRFAAQRASADRQQAAAAQRAHDAAASHQVQVQAAAQQHREAAQAQAQQHVQAQQAHEQAAAASQQRAEAHQQAAAAASQRAQERQQALAEHQQAAAAQRAQTQQAAAAHAEAAHAQAAERMQAERARPEPAMHAAAPQHAEGQHAEGPHRHE
;
A
#
# COMPACT_ATOMS: atom_id res chain seq x y z
N MET A 1 4.93 -73.66 -6.97
CA MET A 1 4.30 -74.12 -8.22
C MET A 1 4.01 -72.88 -9.05
N LEU A 2 4.95 -72.39 -9.87
CA LEU A 2 5.16 -72.76 -11.29
C LEU A 2 3.86 -72.79 -12.10
N ALA A 3 3.59 -71.71 -12.84
CA ALA A 3 2.94 -71.76 -14.16
C ALA A 3 3.25 -70.45 -14.91
N ALA A 4 4.27 -70.53 -15.76
CA ALA A 4 4.57 -69.57 -16.80
C ALA A 4 3.68 -69.85 -18.01
N THR A 5 3.23 -68.82 -18.72
CA THR A 5 2.83 -68.96 -20.14
C THR A 5 3.18 -67.68 -20.88
N ALA A 6 4.23 -67.78 -21.69
CA ALA A 6 4.60 -66.84 -22.72
C ALA A 6 3.99 -67.30 -24.04
N MET A 7 3.45 -66.36 -24.82
CA MET A 7 3.46 -66.45 -26.29
C MET A 7 3.68 -65.05 -26.87
N ALA A 8 4.59 -65.02 -27.83
CA ALA A 8 5.05 -63.86 -28.57
C ALA A 8 4.81 -64.08 -30.07
N LEU A 9 4.96 -62.98 -30.84
CA LEU A 9 5.18 -62.85 -32.30
C LEU A 9 3.89 -62.93 -33.16
N ALA A 10 3.67 -62.15 -34.23
CA ALA A 10 4.55 -61.36 -35.11
C ALA A 10 3.70 -60.26 -35.82
N LEU A 11 4.13 -59.00 -35.90
CA LEU A 11 4.78 -58.30 -37.04
C LEU A 11 3.91 -57.93 -38.27
N ALA A 12 3.89 -56.62 -38.57
CA ALA A 12 4.17 -55.95 -39.86
C ALA A 12 3.05 -55.10 -40.51
N GLY A 13 3.39 -53.83 -40.81
CA GLY A 13 2.73 -52.96 -41.81
C GLY A 13 2.59 -51.48 -41.41
N CYS A 14 3.68 -50.70 -41.38
CA CYS A 14 3.97 -49.56 -42.29
C CYS A 14 3.47 -48.17 -41.78
N ASN A 15 4.28 -47.41 -41.04
CA ASN A 15 5.27 -46.39 -41.46
C ASN A 15 4.68 -45.17 -42.20
N GLN A 16 4.54 -44.04 -41.49
CA GLN A 16 4.71 -42.71 -42.07
C GLN A 16 5.55 -41.85 -41.14
N SER A 17 6.79 -41.63 -41.56
CA SER A 17 7.75 -40.59 -41.18
C SER A 17 7.05 -39.23 -41.05
N GLY A 18 7.40 -38.28 -40.19
CA GLY A 18 8.59 -38.09 -39.39
C GLY A 18 8.71 -36.59 -39.16
N THR A 19 8.73 -36.15 -37.90
CA THR A 19 9.36 -34.89 -37.51
C THR A 19 9.85 -35.06 -36.08
N ALA A 20 10.90 -35.86 -35.94
CA ALA A 20 11.78 -35.78 -34.80
C ALA A 20 12.49 -34.42 -34.89
N ASN A 21 11.97 -33.43 -34.18
CA ASN A 21 12.74 -32.23 -33.93
C ASN A 21 13.71 -32.55 -32.80
N ASN A 22 14.99 -32.55 -33.16
CA ASN A 22 16.12 -32.54 -32.25
C ASN A 22 15.90 -31.47 -31.17
N GLN A 23 15.56 -31.88 -29.96
CA GLN A 23 15.90 -31.13 -28.76
C GLN A 23 17.38 -31.41 -28.49
N THR A 24 18.24 -30.72 -29.24
CA THR A 24 19.55 -30.38 -28.71
C THR A 24 19.32 -29.53 -27.48
N ALA A 25 19.76 -30.06 -26.34
CA ALA A 25 19.84 -29.36 -25.08
C ALA A 25 20.64 -28.07 -25.28
N ASP A 26 19.93 -26.94 -25.39
CA ASP A 26 20.53 -25.63 -25.19
C ASP A 26 20.89 -25.51 -23.70
N ALA A 27 22.18 -25.55 -23.43
CA ALA A 27 22.79 -25.31 -22.13
C ALA A 27 22.77 -23.82 -21.74
N ASN A 28 21.67 -23.12 -22.03
CA ASN A 28 21.33 -21.85 -21.43
C ASN A 28 20.20 -22.14 -20.47
N GLY A 29 20.41 -21.95 -19.16
CA GLY A 29 19.45 -22.24 -18.08
C GLY A 29 18.14 -21.43 -18.16
N ALA A 30 17.39 -21.57 -19.23
CA ALA A 30 16.02 -21.13 -19.37
C ALA A 30 15.14 -22.17 -18.68
N LEU A 31 14.40 -21.72 -17.66
CA LEU A 31 13.36 -22.51 -17.03
C LEU A 31 12.33 -22.92 -18.11
N PRO A 32 11.76 -24.13 -18.05
CA PRO A 32 10.70 -24.53 -18.97
C PRO A 32 9.52 -23.55 -18.89
N ALA A 33 8.95 -23.18 -20.04
CA ALA A 33 7.74 -22.36 -20.10
C ALA A 33 6.64 -22.98 -19.22
N LEU A 34 6.00 -22.16 -18.40
CA LEU A 34 4.88 -22.63 -17.59
C LEU A 34 3.69 -22.87 -18.54
N PRO A 35 2.96 -23.97 -18.34
CA PRO A 35 2.01 -24.42 -19.33
C PRO A 35 0.74 -23.56 -19.34
N ALA A 36 0.14 -23.51 -20.53
CA ALA A 36 -1.17 -22.93 -20.75
C ALA A 36 -2.22 -23.65 -19.89
N ALA A 37 -3.23 -22.91 -19.45
CA ALA A 37 -4.40 -23.49 -18.81
C ALA A 37 -5.00 -24.62 -19.70
N VAL A 38 -5.32 -25.76 -19.10
CA VAL A 38 -5.81 -26.96 -19.76
C VAL A 38 -7.34 -27.00 -19.68
N PRO A 39 -8.06 -27.21 -20.80
CA PRO A 39 -9.53 -27.27 -20.77
C PRO A 39 -10.04 -28.27 -19.73
N LEU A 40 -11.07 -27.88 -18.98
CA LEU A 40 -11.72 -28.75 -18.00
C LEU A 40 -12.17 -30.07 -18.65
N GLN A 41 -12.04 -31.16 -17.91
CA GLN A 41 -12.46 -32.48 -18.36
C GLN A 41 -13.94 -32.69 -18.08
N GLN A 42 -14.64 -33.28 -19.06
CA GLN A 42 -15.97 -33.81 -18.84
C GLN A 42 -15.89 -35.14 -18.10
N GLY A 43 -16.83 -35.39 -17.20
CA GLY A 43 -16.94 -36.64 -16.45
C GLY A 43 -17.73 -36.46 -15.18
N ASP A 44 -18.10 -37.59 -14.57
CA ASP A 44 -18.71 -37.61 -13.25
C ASP A 44 -17.71 -37.19 -12.19
N ALA A 45 -18.22 -36.64 -11.08
CA ALA A 45 -17.38 -36.27 -9.96
C ALA A 45 -16.69 -37.51 -9.38
N THR A 46 -15.36 -37.46 -9.29
CA THR A 46 -14.55 -38.53 -8.71
C THR A 46 -14.19 -38.20 -7.25
N PRO A 47 -14.00 -39.21 -6.40
CA PRO A 47 -13.48 -38.99 -5.06
C PRO A 47 -12.13 -38.27 -5.10
N ILE A 48 -11.98 -37.22 -4.30
CA ILE A 48 -10.73 -36.48 -4.15
C ILE A 48 -10.07 -36.93 -2.85
N ALA A 49 -8.87 -37.51 -2.92
CA ALA A 49 -8.12 -37.88 -1.74
C ALA A 49 -7.54 -36.63 -1.04
N PRO A 50 -7.64 -36.53 0.29
CA PRO A 50 -7.01 -35.45 1.03
C PRO A 50 -5.48 -35.60 1.04
N ALA A 51 -4.78 -34.48 0.95
CA ALA A 51 -3.35 -34.41 1.17
C ALA A 51 -2.99 -34.70 2.64
N PRO A 52 -1.76 -35.18 2.91
CA PRO A 52 -1.30 -35.43 4.26
C PRO A 52 -1.40 -34.18 5.16
N SER A 53 -1.73 -34.40 6.44
CA SER A 53 -1.61 -33.37 7.47
C SER A 53 -0.15 -32.92 7.61
N ALA A 54 0.08 -31.75 8.21
CA ALA A 54 1.43 -31.23 8.38
C ALA A 54 2.38 -32.24 9.04
N GLN A 55 1.91 -32.93 10.08
CA GLN A 55 2.72 -33.89 10.85
C GLN A 55 2.98 -35.19 10.08
N ALA A 56 2.11 -35.52 9.12
CA ALA A 56 2.28 -36.68 8.24
C ALA A 56 3.19 -36.39 7.04
N LEU A 57 3.48 -35.13 6.74
CA LEU A 57 4.51 -34.77 5.76
C LEU A 57 5.89 -35.21 6.25
N PRO A 58 6.83 -35.55 5.35
CA PRO A 58 8.21 -35.82 5.74
C PRO A 58 8.80 -34.69 6.59
N ALA A 59 9.66 -35.05 7.55
CA ALA A 59 10.40 -34.06 8.32
C ALA A 59 11.27 -33.22 7.38
N ALA A 60 11.32 -31.91 7.63
CA ALA A 60 12.06 -30.95 6.82
C ALA A 60 13.18 -30.30 7.62
N ALA A 61 14.20 -29.77 6.93
CA ALA A 61 15.22 -28.96 7.56
C ALA A 61 14.56 -27.76 8.26
N PRO A 62 14.91 -27.44 9.52
CA PRO A 62 14.28 -26.35 10.25
C PRO A 62 14.50 -24.99 9.58
N ILE A 63 13.41 -24.34 9.16
CA ILE A 63 13.47 -23.01 8.55
C ILE A 63 13.96 -21.97 9.56
N ARG A 64 14.70 -20.94 9.14
CA ARG A 64 15.12 -19.88 10.07
C ARG A 64 13.94 -18.99 10.41
N VAL A 65 13.86 -18.52 11.65
CA VAL A 65 12.85 -17.52 12.05
C VAL A 65 13.50 -16.15 11.97
N ALA A 66 12.85 -15.22 11.30
CA ALA A 66 13.25 -13.83 11.19
C ALA A 66 12.04 -12.91 11.46
N GLN A 67 12.29 -11.61 11.55
CA GLN A 67 11.26 -10.60 11.73
C GLN A 67 11.39 -9.58 10.60
N THR A 68 10.25 -9.05 10.14
CA THR A 68 10.26 -7.88 9.26
C THR A 68 10.74 -6.65 10.03
N ALA A 69 11.32 -5.67 9.32
CA ALA A 69 11.83 -4.46 9.97
C ALA A 69 10.70 -3.67 10.64
N GLN A 70 9.52 -3.66 10.01
CA GLN A 70 8.30 -3.08 10.58
C GLN A 70 7.22 -4.15 10.71
N ARG A 71 6.44 -4.09 11.80
CA ARG A 71 5.32 -5.02 12.02
C ARG A 71 4.27 -4.94 10.90
N ALA A 72 3.99 -3.72 10.42
CA ALA A 72 3.03 -3.50 9.33
C ALA A 72 3.46 -4.20 8.02
N GLU A 73 4.76 -4.24 7.72
CA GLU A 73 5.30 -4.92 6.53
C GLU A 73 5.09 -6.43 6.54
N SER A 74 4.88 -7.04 7.72
CA SER A 74 4.49 -8.45 7.77
C SER A 74 3.23 -8.68 6.94
N TYR A 75 2.24 -7.79 6.99
CA TYR A 75 0.98 -7.98 6.27
C TYR A 75 1.09 -7.97 4.74
N ALA A 76 2.23 -7.57 4.16
CA ALA A 76 2.48 -7.64 2.72
C ALA A 76 2.23 -9.05 2.14
N TYR A 77 2.58 -10.11 2.87
CA TYR A 77 2.38 -11.49 2.41
C TYR A 77 0.89 -11.88 2.33
N LEU A 78 0.07 -11.44 3.30
CA LEU A 78 -1.37 -11.69 3.26
C LEU A 78 -2.06 -10.80 2.23
N ASP A 79 -1.62 -9.55 2.08
CA ASP A 79 -2.17 -8.59 1.12
C ASP A 79 -1.97 -9.08 -0.31
N ARG A 80 -0.73 -9.44 -0.68
CA ARG A 80 -0.44 -10.02 -2.01
C ARG A 80 -1.27 -11.27 -2.29
N ALA A 81 -1.36 -12.18 -1.32
CA ALA A 81 -2.16 -13.40 -1.47
C ALA A 81 -3.66 -13.10 -1.59
N ASP A 82 -4.15 -12.03 -0.97
CA ASP A 82 -5.51 -11.54 -1.16
C ASP A 82 -5.70 -10.96 -2.57
N GLY A 83 -4.75 -10.16 -3.05
CA GLY A 83 -4.72 -9.67 -4.43
C GLY A 83 -4.84 -10.79 -5.44
N VAL A 84 -3.97 -11.82 -5.35
CA VAL A 84 -4.01 -13.02 -6.21
C VAL A 84 -5.35 -13.75 -6.11
N MET A 85 -5.86 -13.95 -4.90
CA MET A 85 -7.11 -14.67 -4.69
C MET A 85 -8.32 -13.89 -5.22
N ASN A 86 -8.36 -12.58 -5.04
CA ASN A 86 -9.40 -11.71 -5.58
C ASN A 86 -9.31 -11.62 -7.11
N ALA A 87 -8.09 -11.63 -7.66
CA ALA A 87 -7.83 -11.73 -9.09
C ALA A 87 -8.41 -13.01 -9.68
N ILE A 88 -8.15 -14.16 -9.04
CA ILE A 88 -8.68 -15.47 -9.47
C ILE A 88 -10.20 -15.55 -9.36
N GLY A 89 -10.81 -15.00 -8.30
CA GLY A 89 -12.27 -15.07 -8.12
C GLY A 89 -12.79 -16.53 -8.11
N ASP A 90 -14.02 -16.73 -8.54
CA ASP A 90 -14.64 -18.07 -8.61
C ASP A 90 -14.30 -18.80 -9.92
N ALA A 91 -13.21 -18.44 -10.58
CA ALA A 91 -12.81 -19.09 -11.82
C ALA A 91 -12.31 -20.53 -11.56
N PRO A 92 -12.58 -21.46 -12.49
CA PRO A 92 -12.07 -22.83 -12.38
C PRO A 92 -10.52 -22.85 -12.37
N PRO A 93 -9.91 -23.91 -11.81
CA PRO A 93 -8.47 -24.12 -11.90
C PRO A 93 -8.00 -24.17 -13.36
N ASP A 94 -6.79 -23.67 -13.60
CA ASP A 94 -6.14 -23.73 -14.90
C ASP A 94 -5.72 -25.16 -15.24
N TYR A 95 -5.28 -25.94 -14.26
CA TYR A 95 -4.93 -27.34 -14.43
C TYR A 95 -4.88 -28.08 -13.09
N ALA A 96 -4.73 -29.38 -13.19
CA ALA A 96 -4.35 -30.30 -12.14
C ALA A 96 -3.16 -31.16 -12.60
N TYR A 97 -2.46 -31.76 -11.64
CA TYR A 97 -1.43 -32.76 -11.90
C TYR A 97 -1.49 -33.86 -10.84
N ASP A 98 -0.85 -35.00 -11.12
CA ASP A 98 -0.87 -36.16 -10.22
C ASP A 98 0.26 -36.07 -9.19
N ASP A 99 -0.10 -36.27 -7.92
CA ASP A 99 0.83 -36.54 -6.82
C ASP A 99 0.36 -37.72 -5.98
N GLY A 100 0.66 -38.93 -6.46
CA GLY A 100 0.12 -40.16 -5.88
C GLY A 100 -1.40 -40.19 -6.01
N ASP A 101 -2.10 -40.26 -4.89
CA ASP A 101 -3.57 -40.26 -4.84
C ASP A 101 -4.16 -38.84 -4.76
N VAL A 102 -3.33 -37.82 -4.59
CA VAL A 102 -3.74 -36.42 -4.47
C VAL A 102 -3.59 -35.74 -5.83
N SER A 103 -4.55 -34.89 -6.18
CA SER A 103 -4.46 -34.06 -7.38
C SER A 103 -4.57 -32.58 -6.99
N PRO A 104 -3.43 -31.88 -6.81
CA PRO A 104 -3.43 -30.45 -6.54
C PRO A 104 -4.05 -29.66 -7.69
N TRP A 105 -4.81 -28.63 -7.36
CA TRP A 105 -5.37 -27.69 -8.34
C TRP A 105 -4.50 -26.47 -8.43
N ALA A 106 -4.30 -25.95 -9.64
CA ALA A 106 -3.45 -24.80 -9.88
C ALA A 106 -4.20 -23.66 -10.55
N TRP A 107 -3.89 -22.44 -10.14
CA TRP A 107 -4.26 -21.20 -10.82
C TRP A 107 -3.02 -20.35 -11.00
N GLN A 108 -2.87 -19.77 -12.19
CA GLN A 108 -1.85 -18.82 -12.53
C GLN A 108 -2.49 -17.47 -12.87
N THR A 109 -1.87 -16.36 -12.48
CA THR A 109 -2.26 -15.01 -12.94
C THR A 109 -1.55 -14.67 -14.25
N ASP A 110 -2.02 -13.66 -14.98
CA ASP A 110 -1.38 -13.23 -16.22
C ASP A 110 0.06 -12.70 -15.97
N ASP A 111 0.34 -12.21 -14.76
CA ASP A 111 1.68 -11.77 -14.33
C ASP A 111 2.56 -12.91 -13.80
N GLY A 112 2.03 -14.14 -13.74
CA GLY A 112 2.79 -15.34 -13.43
C GLY A 112 2.80 -15.77 -11.96
N ASP A 113 2.07 -15.07 -11.08
CA ASP A 113 1.82 -15.56 -9.72
C ASP A 113 1.07 -16.88 -9.80
N LEU A 114 1.44 -17.80 -8.92
CA LEU A 114 0.93 -19.16 -8.92
C LEU A 114 0.30 -19.49 -7.58
N GLN A 115 -0.87 -20.12 -7.63
CA GLN A 115 -1.56 -20.66 -6.48
C GLN A 115 -1.78 -22.16 -6.69
N TYR A 116 -1.33 -22.99 -5.76
CA TYR A 116 -1.79 -24.37 -5.65
C TYR A 116 -2.78 -24.52 -4.50
N ALA A 117 -3.77 -25.40 -4.66
CA ALA A 117 -4.65 -25.83 -3.61
C ALA A 117 -4.64 -27.35 -3.48
N GLU A 118 -4.36 -27.83 -2.27
CA GLU A 118 -4.50 -29.22 -1.87
C GLU A 118 -5.73 -29.38 -0.96
N PRO A 119 -6.61 -30.36 -1.22
CA PRO A 119 -7.66 -30.71 -0.27
C PRO A 119 -7.00 -31.26 1.01
N VAL A 120 -7.45 -30.82 2.18
CA VAL A 120 -7.00 -31.34 3.48
C VAL A 120 -8.19 -31.56 4.38
N ASP A 121 -8.00 -32.23 5.52
CA ASP A 121 -9.05 -32.28 6.52
C ASP A 121 -9.42 -30.86 6.98
N GLY A 122 -10.73 -30.58 7.02
CA GLY A 122 -11.25 -29.24 7.33
C GLY A 122 -11.18 -28.19 6.22
N GLY A 123 -10.72 -28.51 5.00
CA GLY A 123 -10.79 -27.57 3.87
C GLY A 123 -9.71 -27.74 2.82
N TYR A 124 -8.97 -26.66 2.56
CA TYR A 124 -7.89 -26.63 1.58
C TYR A 124 -6.66 -25.95 2.17
N ARG A 125 -5.49 -26.46 1.78
CA ARG A 125 -4.21 -25.82 1.98
C ARG A 125 -3.78 -25.15 0.70
N TYR A 126 -3.43 -23.87 0.77
CA TYR A 126 -3.06 -23.04 -0.36
C TYR A 126 -1.58 -22.68 -0.31
N TYR A 127 -0.93 -22.69 -1.46
CA TYR A 127 0.48 -22.35 -1.64
C TYR A 127 0.58 -21.22 -2.65
N TYR A 128 1.23 -20.11 -2.27
CA TYR A 128 1.34 -18.93 -3.11
C TYR A 128 2.80 -18.67 -3.48
N TYR A 129 3.05 -18.46 -4.77
CA TYR A 129 4.37 -18.25 -5.34
C TYR A 129 4.38 -16.96 -6.13
N GLU A 130 5.48 -16.22 -6.02
CA GLU A 130 5.75 -15.09 -6.90
C GLU A 130 6.09 -15.60 -8.31
N PRO A 131 5.99 -14.75 -9.34
CA PRO A 131 6.35 -15.13 -10.69
C PRO A 131 7.77 -15.71 -10.77
N GLY A 132 7.88 -16.93 -11.30
CA GLY A 132 9.15 -17.65 -11.46
C GLY A 132 9.76 -18.21 -10.18
N ALA A 133 9.16 -17.99 -9.00
CA ALA A 133 9.70 -18.48 -7.75
C ALA A 133 9.60 -20.02 -7.63
N ASP A 134 10.64 -20.65 -7.11
CA ASP A 134 10.67 -22.09 -6.83
C ASP A 134 9.98 -22.44 -5.50
N THR A 135 9.87 -21.46 -4.61
CA THR A 135 9.45 -21.60 -3.22
C THR A 135 8.35 -20.59 -2.88
N PRO A 136 7.47 -20.89 -1.93
CA PRO A 136 6.31 -20.05 -1.66
C PRO A 136 6.71 -18.79 -0.90
N TYR A 137 5.98 -17.70 -1.09
CA TYR A 137 6.01 -16.54 -0.18
C TYR A 137 4.94 -16.66 0.92
N LEU A 138 3.88 -17.45 0.68
CA LEU A 138 2.84 -17.73 1.68
C LEU A 138 2.32 -19.17 1.53
N VAL A 139 2.15 -19.87 2.66
CA VAL A 139 1.36 -21.10 2.72
C VAL A 139 0.24 -20.92 3.73
N ARG A 140 -0.99 -21.26 3.37
CA ARG A 140 -2.16 -21.16 4.24
C ARG A 140 -2.81 -22.53 4.40
N ASP A 141 -3.04 -22.95 5.63
CA ASP A 141 -3.93 -24.06 5.94
C ASP A 141 -5.20 -23.54 6.64
N PRO A 142 -6.16 -24.41 7.03
CA PRO A 142 -7.39 -23.96 7.69
C PRO A 142 -7.19 -23.23 9.03
N GLN A 143 -6.03 -23.36 9.68
CA GLN A 143 -5.78 -22.86 11.04
C GLN A 143 -4.75 -21.72 11.08
N TYR A 144 -3.79 -21.69 10.16
CA TYR A 144 -2.69 -20.74 10.15
C TYR A 144 -2.27 -20.35 8.72
N SER A 145 -1.66 -19.17 8.61
CA SER A 145 -0.88 -18.77 7.42
C SER A 145 0.57 -18.52 7.79
N TYR A 146 1.49 -18.91 6.91
CA TYR A 146 2.94 -18.86 7.12
C TYR A 146 3.57 -18.04 6.01
N GLY A 147 4.13 -16.87 6.34
CA GLY A 147 4.80 -15.96 5.42
C GLY A 147 6.31 -16.18 5.39
N TYR A 148 6.87 -16.24 4.19
CA TYR A 148 8.26 -16.57 3.95
C TYR A 148 8.97 -15.46 3.18
N SER A 149 10.19 -15.13 3.62
CA SER A 149 11.14 -14.32 2.86
C SER A 149 12.33 -15.19 2.52
N GLY A 150 12.37 -15.71 1.29
CA GLY A 150 13.29 -16.77 0.91
C GLY A 150 13.16 -18.00 1.83
N ASP A 151 14.26 -18.42 2.45
CA ASP A 151 14.32 -19.57 3.37
C ASP A 151 14.05 -19.19 4.85
N GLN A 152 13.35 -18.08 5.10
CA GLN A 152 13.08 -17.58 6.44
C GLN A 152 11.57 -17.43 6.68
N LEU A 153 11.09 -17.95 7.82
CA LEU A 153 9.76 -17.69 8.34
C LEU A 153 9.75 -16.30 8.99
N VAL A 154 9.01 -15.37 8.40
CA VAL A 154 8.94 -13.96 8.82
C VAL A 154 7.59 -13.55 9.38
N ALA A 155 6.54 -14.31 9.05
CA ALA A 155 5.20 -14.06 9.56
C ALA A 155 4.43 -15.35 9.85
N VAL A 156 3.68 -15.37 10.95
CA VAL A 156 2.68 -16.42 11.21
C VAL A 156 1.38 -15.75 11.60
N TYR A 157 0.30 -16.17 10.96
CA TYR A 157 -1.04 -15.64 11.19
C TYR A 157 -1.95 -16.74 11.69
N ASP A 158 -2.86 -16.41 12.59
CA ASP A 158 -3.94 -17.31 12.99
C ASP A 158 -5.02 -17.46 11.89
N ASP A 159 -6.07 -18.21 12.20
CA ASP A 159 -7.23 -18.49 11.34
C ASP A 159 -8.04 -17.22 11.00
N ARG A 160 -7.87 -16.16 11.80
CA ARG A 160 -8.48 -14.84 11.57
C ARG A 160 -7.58 -13.88 10.80
N GLY A 161 -6.38 -14.32 10.42
CA GLY A 161 -5.39 -13.50 9.75
C GLY A 161 -4.67 -12.53 10.68
N ALA A 162 -4.78 -12.68 12.00
CA ALA A 162 -4.05 -11.85 12.96
C ALA A 162 -2.60 -12.32 13.07
N LEU A 163 -1.66 -11.38 12.98
CA LEU A 163 -0.23 -11.66 13.11
C LEU A 163 0.13 -12.09 14.55
N LEU A 164 0.64 -13.31 14.69
CA LEU A 164 1.12 -13.81 15.97
C LEU A 164 2.34 -13.00 16.47
N PRO A 165 2.55 -12.91 17.79
CA PRO A 165 3.81 -12.42 18.35
C PRO A 165 5.00 -13.26 17.84
N PRO A 166 6.15 -12.65 17.49
CA PRO A 166 7.31 -13.40 17.00
C PRO A 166 7.83 -14.48 17.96
N GLY A 167 7.62 -14.31 19.27
CA GLY A 167 7.96 -15.32 20.28
C GLY A 167 7.21 -16.65 20.09
N ASP A 168 6.02 -16.60 19.48
CA ASP A 168 5.14 -17.76 19.31
C ASP A 168 5.40 -18.50 17.99
N TYR A 169 6.30 -18.00 17.14
CA TYR A 169 6.65 -18.64 15.87
C TYR A 169 7.40 -19.97 16.09
N GLY A 170 8.10 -20.11 17.21
CA GLY A 170 8.86 -21.31 17.56
C GLY A 170 8.01 -22.58 17.53
N ASP A 171 6.81 -22.52 18.12
CA ASP A 171 5.86 -23.64 18.17
C ASP A 171 5.31 -24.02 16.79
N ARG A 172 5.41 -23.10 15.83
CA ARG A 172 4.88 -23.22 14.47
C ARG A 172 5.98 -23.53 13.45
N ARG A 173 7.24 -23.48 13.86
CA ARG A 173 8.40 -23.66 12.99
C ARG A 173 8.46 -25.03 12.32
N ASP A 174 8.11 -26.11 13.02
CA ASP A 174 8.11 -27.46 12.43
C ASP A 174 7.10 -27.56 11.27
N TYR A 175 5.86 -27.11 11.51
CA TYR A 175 4.80 -27.03 10.49
C TYR A 175 5.25 -26.18 9.29
N ALA A 176 5.75 -24.98 9.57
CA ALA A 176 6.23 -24.05 8.55
C ALA A 176 7.35 -24.66 7.68
N SER A 177 8.27 -25.42 8.30
CA SER A 177 9.38 -26.07 7.59
C SER A 177 8.87 -27.17 6.65
N ARG A 178 7.93 -28.00 7.11
CA ARG A 178 7.32 -29.07 6.31
C ARG A 178 6.51 -28.52 5.15
N TYR A 179 5.74 -27.47 5.40
CA TYR A 179 4.97 -26.79 4.37
C TYR A 179 5.85 -26.12 3.32
N TYR A 180 6.94 -25.46 3.73
CA TYR A 180 7.90 -24.89 2.80
C TYR A 180 8.53 -25.96 1.89
N ALA A 181 8.95 -27.09 2.47
CA ALA A 181 9.50 -28.21 1.70
C ALA A 181 8.47 -28.85 0.77
N ARG A 182 7.22 -29.04 1.25
CA ARG A 182 6.11 -29.54 0.44
C ARG A 182 5.79 -28.61 -0.72
N ALA A 183 5.79 -27.30 -0.49
CA ALA A 183 5.55 -26.30 -1.51
C ALA A 183 6.62 -26.34 -2.62
N ALA A 184 7.90 -26.42 -2.25
CA ALA A 184 8.99 -26.56 -3.22
C ALA A 184 8.86 -27.87 -4.03
N TYR A 185 8.49 -28.96 -3.35
CA TYR A 185 8.22 -30.24 -3.99
C TYR A 185 7.07 -30.15 -5.01
N LEU A 186 5.92 -29.59 -4.62
CA LEU A 186 4.74 -29.44 -5.49
C LEU A 186 5.05 -28.59 -6.71
N ASN A 187 5.79 -27.50 -6.54
CA ASN A 187 6.13 -26.62 -7.64
C ASN A 187 7.06 -27.29 -8.65
N ARG A 188 8.07 -28.03 -8.17
CA ARG A 188 8.92 -28.85 -9.04
C ARG A 188 8.09 -29.93 -9.74
N LEU A 189 7.24 -30.64 -9.00
CA LEU A 189 6.41 -31.72 -9.53
C LEU A 189 5.47 -31.21 -10.64
N SER A 190 4.86 -30.04 -10.45
CA SER A 190 4.04 -29.39 -11.48
C SER A 190 4.80 -29.20 -12.78
N ARG A 191 6.07 -28.80 -12.74
CA ARG A 191 6.88 -28.61 -13.96
C ARG A 191 7.29 -29.92 -14.65
N GLU A 192 7.35 -31.02 -13.90
CA GLU A 192 7.80 -32.34 -14.39
C GLU A 192 6.64 -33.23 -14.87
N ARG A 193 5.43 -33.04 -14.31
CA ARG A 193 4.26 -33.87 -14.59
C ARG A 193 3.45 -33.33 -15.76
N GLU A 194 2.66 -34.23 -16.35
CA GLU A 194 1.66 -33.85 -17.34
C GLU A 194 0.53 -33.05 -16.67
N HIS A 195 0.16 -31.94 -17.30
CA HIS A 195 -0.94 -31.11 -16.86
C HIS A 195 -2.24 -31.62 -17.45
N ARG A 196 -3.23 -31.75 -16.59
CA ARG A 196 -4.54 -32.27 -16.96
C ARG A 196 -5.62 -31.28 -16.59
N GLY A 197 -6.67 -31.25 -17.38
CA GLY A 197 -7.86 -30.48 -17.04
C GLY A 197 -8.49 -31.03 -15.77
N VAL A 198 -8.96 -30.15 -14.89
CA VAL A 198 -9.76 -30.56 -13.73
C VAL A 198 -11.10 -31.08 -14.21
N VAL A 199 -11.60 -32.17 -13.61
CA VAL A 199 -12.95 -32.68 -13.89
C VAL A 199 -13.98 -31.62 -13.49
N ALA A 200 -14.80 -31.18 -14.45
CA ALA A 200 -15.75 -30.08 -14.26
C ALA A 200 -16.73 -30.33 -13.10
N ALA A 201 -17.20 -31.57 -12.95
CA ALA A 201 -18.06 -31.97 -11.85
C ALA A 201 -17.36 -31.90 -10.48
N ASN A 202 -16.04 -32.14 -10.41
CA ASN A 202 -15.27 -31.98 -9.18
C ASN A 202 -15.15 -30.51 -8.78
N TRP A 203 -14.88 -29.62 -9.74
CA TRP A 203 -14.86 -28.19 -9.48
C TRP A 203 -16.24 -27.70 -9.03
N ALA A 204 -17.31 -28.04 -9.76
CA ALA A 204 -18.68 -27.66 -9.40
C ALA A 204 -19.10 -28.13 -8.00
N ALA A 205 -18.66 -29.32 -7.58
CA ALA A 205 -18.95 -29.85 -6.26
C ALA A 205 -18.24 -29.12 -5.11
N ARG A 206 -17.18 -28.34 -5.41
CA ARG A 206 -16.29 -27.72 -4.41
C ARG A 206 -16.26 -26.21 -4.44
N SER A 207 -16.55 -25.60 -5.60
CA SER A 207 -16.42 -24.15 -5.83
C SER A 207 -17.15 -23.35 -4.75
N ALA A 208 -18.40 -23.67 -4.44
CA ALA A 208 -19.17 -22.97 -3.40
C ALA A 208 -18.51 -23.01 -2.01
N ALA A 209 -17.92 -24.14 -1.61
CA ALA A 209 -17.22 -24.26 -0.33
C ALA A 209 -15.91 -23.46 -0.33
N ILE A 210 -15.19 -23.46 -1.45
CA ILE A 210 -13.97 -22.66 -1.65
C ILE A 210 -14.29 -21.16 -1.59
N SER A 211 -15.33 -20.71 -2.30
CA SER A 211 -15.81 -19.33 -2.30
C SER A 211 -16.25 -18.89 -0.90
N ALA A 212 -16.96 -19.75 -0.16
CA ALA A 212 -17.36 -19.46 1.22
C ALA A 212 -16.16 -19.32 2.16
N ALA A 213 -15.18 -20.25 2.09
CA ALA A 213 -13.96 -20.17 2.88
C ALA A 213 -13.15 -18.90 2.57
N ARG A 214 -13.10 -18.51 1.29
CA ARG A 214 -12.50 -17.27 0.83
C ARG A 214 -13.21 -16.04 1.39
N ALA A 215 -14.53 -15.98 1.32
CA ALA A 215 -15.32 -14.87 1.85
C ALA A 215 -15.13 -14.73 3.37
N GLN A 216 -15.10 -15.84 4.10
CA GLN A 216 -14.81 -15.86 5.53
C GLN A 216 -13.41 -15.33 5.83
N TRP A 217 -12.40 -15.76 5.07
CA TRP A 217 -11.03 -15.29 5.24
C TRP A 217 -10.90 -13.77 4.97
N SER A 218 -11.54 -13.28 3.89
CA SER A 218 -11.60 -11.85 3.59
C SER A 218 -12.27 -11.05 4.71
N ALA A 219 -13.41 -11.52 5.23
CA ALA A 219 -14.11 -10.89 6.34
C ALA A 219 -13.28 -10.87 7.64
N ASN A 220 -12.57 -11.96 7.94
CA ASN A 220 -11.70 -12.05 9.11
C ASN A 220 -10.53 -11.06 9.03
N ARG A 221 -9.85 -10.99 7.87
CA ARG A 221 -8.75 -10.04 7.67
C ARG A 221 -9.23 -8.59 7.70
N ALA A 222 -10.41 -8.32 7.16
CA ALA A 222 -11.01 -7.00 7.20
C ALA A 222 -11.31 -6.50 8.62
N GLN A 223 -11.14 -7.32 9.67
CA GLN A 223 -11.22 -6.87 11.07
C GLN A 223 -9.84 -6.52 11.67
N GLN A 224 -8.75 -6.83 10.98
CA GLN A 224 -7.38 -6.61 11.46
C GLN A 224 -6.92 -5.19 11.13
N THR A 225 -6.82 -4.32 12.15
CA THR A 225 -6.47 -2.90 11.96
C THR A 225 -5.12 -2.69 11.29
N ASP A 226 -4.11 -3.49 11.65
CA ASP A 226 -2.77 -3.41 11.05
C ASP A 226 -2.80 -3.79 9.56
N TRP A 227 -3.57 -4.81 9.18
CA TRP A 227 -3.77 -5.17 7.77
C TRP A 227 -4.52 -4.08 7.02
N GLN A 228 -5.60 -3.54 7.59
CA GLN A 228 -6.37 -2.45 6.97
C GLN A 228 -5.48 -1.23 6.68
N ALA A 229 -4.61 -0.85 7.62
CA ALA A 229 -3.68 0.26 7.44
C ALA A 229 -2.68 -0.01 6.30
N TYR A 230 -2.12 -1.23 6.25
CA TYR A 230 -1.25 -1.65 5.15
C TYR A 230 -1.99 -1.63 3.81
N HIS A 231 -3.15 -2.30 3.75
CA HIS A 231 -3.98 -2.44 2.56
C HIS A 231 -4.38 -1.08 2.00
N GLN A 232 -4.91 -0.17 2.83
CA GLN A 232 -5.32 1.18 2.38
C GLN A 232 -4.18 1.97 1.73
N SER A 233 -2.93 1.76 2.16
CA SER A 233 -1.78 2.43 1.56
C SER A 233 -1.33 1.81 0.21
N HIS A 234 -1.74 0.59 -0.11
CA HIS A 234 -1.35 -0.14 -1.33
C HIS A 234 -2.54 -0.46 -2.28
N GLU A 235 -3.78 -0.32 -1.81
CA GLU A 235 -5.01 -0.77 -2.48
C GLU A 235 -5.13 -0.23 -3.90
N ALA A 236 -4.88 1.07 -4.12
CA ALA A 236 -5.02 1.67 -5.45
C ALA A 236 -4.07 1.02 -6.47
N GLN A 237 -2.85 0.69 -6.06
CA GLN A 237 -1.87 0.01 -6.92
C GLN A 237 -2.27 -1.44 -7.16
N GLU A 238 -2.65 -2.17 -6.11
CA GLU A 238 -3.09 -3.57 -6.24
C GLU A 238 -4.35 -3.71 -7.09
N GLN A 239 -5.32 -2.82 -6.90
CA GLN A 239 -6.54 -2.80 -7.71
C GLN A 239 -6.21 -2.62 -9.18
N GLN A 240 -5.29 -1.71 -9.52
CA GLN A 240 -4.89 -1.49 -10.90
C GLN A 240 -4.12 -2.71 -11.46
N HIS A 241 -3.19 -3.27 -10.69
CA HIS A 241 -2.37 -4.43 -11.07
C HIS A 241 -3.26 -5.63 -11.45
N TRP A 242 -4.23 -5.96 -10.60
CA TRP A 242 -5.08 -7.14 -10.76
C TRP A 242 -6.35 -6.90 -11.60
N ALA A 243 -6.56 -5.72 -12.17
CA ALA A 243 -7.81 -5.38 -12.86
C ALA A 243 -8.09 -6.27 -14.08
N GLN A 244 -7.07 -6.53 -14.90
CA GLN A 244 -7.20 -7.36 -16.09
C GLN A 244 -7.50 -8.81 -15.73
N ASP A 245 -6.73 -9.40 -14.80
CA ASP A 245 -6.95 -10.76 -14.31
C ASP A 245 -8.37 -10.92 -13.78
N ARG A 246 -8.84 -9.99 -12.92
CA ARG A 246 -10.22 -10.04 -12.39
C ARG A 246 -11.26 -10.08 -13.50
N GLN A 247 -11.14 -9.22 -14.50
CA GLN A 247 -12.09 -9.16 -15.61
C GLN A 247 -12.08 -10.47 -16.42
N GLN A 248 -10.90 -11.01 -16.70
CA GLN A 248 -10.76 -12.27 -17.44
C GLN A 248 -11.36 -13.44 -16.64
N ARG A 249 -11.01 -13.55 -15.36
CA ARG A 249 -11.48 -14.61 -14.47
C ARG A 249 -12.98 -14.56 -14.23
N GLN A 250 -13.57 -13.36 -14.11
CA GLN A 250 -15.01 -13.21 -14.07
C GLN A 250 -15.68 -13.71 -15.36
N ALA A 251 -15.08 -13.47 -16.53
CA ALA A 251 -15.59 -14.01 -17.78
C ALA A 251 -15.45 -15.54 -17.88
N GLU A 252 -14.40 -16.12 -17.30
CA GLU A 252 -14.22 -17.58 -17.16
C GLU A 252 -15.29 -18.21 -16.26
N THR A 253 -15.54 -17.62 -15.08
CA THR A 253 -16.63 -18.03 -14.19
C THR A 253 -17.97 -18.04 -14.93
N GLN A 254 -18.32 -16.95 -15.61
CA GLN A 254 -19.59 -16.87 -16.35
C GLN A 254 -19.69 -17.90 -17.49
N ARG A 255 -18.57 -18.23 -18.16
CA ARG A 255 -18.54 -19.30 -19.18
C ARG A 255 -18.75 -20.67 -18.54
N PHE A 256 -18.08 -20.93 -17.42
CA PHE A 256 -18.24 -22.16 -16.66
C PHE A 256 -19.68 -22.32 -16.17
N ASP A 257 -20.27 -21.29 -15.57
CA ASP A 257 -21.65 -21.33 -15.05
C ASP A 257 -22.66 -21.67 -16.15
N ARG A 258 -22.54 -21.04 -17.33
CA ARG A 258 -23.40 -21.37 -18.48
C ARG A 258 -23.22 -22.82 -18.95
N TRP A 259 -21.99 -23.32 -18.93
CA TRP A 259 -21.69 -24.70 -19.29
C TRP A 259 -22.22 -25.72 -18.27
N GLN A 260 -22.13 -25.38 -16.97
CA GLN A 260 -22.70 -26.15 -15.87
C GLN A 260 -24.23 -26.18 -15.94
N GLN A 261 -24.89 -25.06 -16.25
CA GLN A 261 -26.35 -24.99 -16.44
C GLN A 261 -26.85 -25.89 -17.58
N GLN A 262 -25.98 -26.17 -18.56
CA GLN A 262 -26.25 -27.11 -19.65
C GLN A 262 -25.91 -28.57 -19.29
N GLY A 263 -25.52 -28.82 -18.03
CA GLY A 263 -25.13 -30.13 -17.53
C GLY A 263 -23.86 -30.69 -18.18
N PHE A 264 -22.93 -29.82 -18.58
CA PHE A 264 -21.66 -30.18 -19.23
C PHE A 264 -21.80 -30.96 -20.54
N ARG A 265 -22.97 -30.92 -21.20
CA ARG A 265 -23.27 -31.73 -22.39
C ARG A 265 -22.55 -31.29 -23.66
N THR A 266 -22.17 -30.02 -23.75
CA THR A 266 -21.34 -29.50 -24.86
C THR A 266 -19.87 -29.63 -24.51
N PRO A 267 -18.94 -29.65 -25.49
CA PRO A 267 -17.51 -29.55 -25.20
C PRO A 267 -17.19 -28.40 -24.23
N PRO A 268 -16.13 -28.53 -23.40
CA PRO A 268 -15.73 -27.48 -22.48
C PRO A 268 -15.51 -26.16 -23.22
N PRO A 269 -15.93 -25.02 -22.65
CA PRO A 269 -15.71 -23.73 -23.28
C PRO A 269 -14.21 -23.51 -23.49
N PRO A 270 -13.80 -22.95 -24.64
CA PRO A 270 -12.40 -22.66 -24.86
C PRO A 270 -11.91 -21.72 -23.76
N LEU A 271 -10.75 -22.05 -23.21
CA LEU A 271 -10.06 -21.13 -22.32
C LEU A 271 -9.63 -19.93 -23.17
N PRO A 272 -9.82 -18.69 -22.69
CA PRO A 272 -9.27 -17.52 -23.36
C PRO A 272 -7.77 -17.78 -23.49
N GLY A 273 -7.19 -17.46 -24.64
CA GLY A 273 -5.84 -17.84 -25.04
C GLY A 273 -4.75 -17.31 -24.10
N ARG A 274 -4.64 -17.89 -22.91
CA ARG A 274 -3.48 -17.88 -22.05
C ARG A 274 -2.46 -18.75 -22.75
N GLN A 275 -1.81 -18.17 -23.75
CA GLN A 275 -0.54 -18.68 -24.21
C GLN A 275 0.32 -18.76 -22.96
N GLY A 276 0.68 -19.98 -22.55
CA GLY A 276 1.53 -20.17 -21.38
C GLY A 276 2.72 -19.24 -21.51
N LEU A 277 2.99 -18.46 -20.46
CA LEU A 277 4.10 -17.51 -20.45
C LEU A 277 5.35 -18.29 -20.86
N THR A 278 5.89 -17.97 -22.04
CA THR A 278 7.14 -18.55 -22.49
C THR A 278 8.23 -18.21 -21.47
N GLY A 279 9.35 -18.92 -21.48
CA GLY A 279 10.48 -18.58 -20.60
C GLY A 279 10.91 -17.10 -20.74
N ASP A 280 10.72 -16.52 -21.94
CA ASP A 280 10.98 -15.10 -22.22
C ASP A 280 9.90 -14.19 -21.61
N ASP A 281 8.62 -14.58 -21.65
CA ASP A 281 7.55 -13.81 -21.01
C ASP A 281 7.67 -13.81 -19.49
N GLN A 282 8.13 -14.91 -18.89
CA GLN A 282 8.41 -14.97 -17.44
C GLN A 282 9.58 -14.08 -17.06
N ARG A 283 10.68 -14.11 -17.82
CA ARG A 283 11.78 -13.15 -17.61
C ARG A 283 11.32 -11.71 -17.80
N ALA A 284 10.45 -11.45 -18.77
CA ALA A 284 9.88 -10.12 -18.96
C ALA A 284 8.98 -9.72 -17.78
N ALA A 285 8.14 -10.62 -17.27
CA ALA A 285 7.31 -10.39 -16.09
C ALA A 285 8.15 -10.15 -14.84
N GLN A 286 9.20 -10.96 -14.63
CA GLN A 286 10.14 -10.79 -13.52
C GLN A 286 10.91 -9.48 -13.63
N MET A 287 11.40 -9.11 -14.83
CA MET A 287 12.01 -7.79 -15.05
C MET A 287 11.03 -6.64 -14.82
N ARG A 288 9.76 -6.77 -15.21
CA ARG A 288 8.72 -5.77 -14.91
C ARG A 288 8.50 -5.67 -13.40
N HIS A 289 8.47 -6.79 -12.69
CA HIS A 289 8.35 -6.82 -11.23
C HIS A 289 9.56 -6.16 -10.55
N ASP A 290 10.78 -6.56 -10.92
CA ASP A 290 12.01 -5.95 -10.40
C ASP A 290 12.08 -4.45 -10.70
N GLN A 291 11.64 -4.03 -11.90
CA GLN A 291 11.56 -2.63 -12.27
C GLN A 291 10.50 -1.87 -11.47
N GLN A 292 9.35 -2.49 -11.17
CA GLN A 292 8.33 -1.91 -10.29
C GLN A 292 8.82 -1.79 -8.85
N VAL A 293 9.48 -2.83 -8.31
CA VAL A 293 10.08 -2.80 -6.97
C VAL A 293 11.16 -1.71 -6.90
N ALA A 294 12.01 -1.60 -7.92
CA ALA A 294 13.01 -0.53 -8.02
C ALA A 294 12.37 0.86 -8.13
N GLN A 295 11.27 1.01 -8.88
CA GLN A 295 10.52 2.26 -8.94
C GLN A 295 9.88 2.61 -7.59
N GLN A 296 9.27 1.65 -6.90
CA GLN A 296 8.71 1.84 -5.56
C GLN A 296 9.79 2.25 -4.56
N GLN A 297 10.94 1.57 -4.56
CA GLN A 297 12.08 1.96 -3.72
C GLN A 297 12.56 3.38 -4.04
N GLY A 298 12.62 3.75 -5.33
CA GLY A 298 12.94 5.11 -5.76
C GLY A 298 11.92 6.15 -5.28
N GLN A 299 10.62 5.84 -5.35
CA GLN A 299 9.56 6.72 -4.85
C GLN A 299 9.61 6.86 -3.32
N GLN A 300 9.84 5.77 -2.57
CA GLN A 300 10.00 5.82 -1.12
C GLN A 300 11.22 6.66 -0.73
N GLN A 301 12.36 6.51 -1.43
CA GLN A 301 13.53 7.35 -1.18
C GLN A 301 13.25 8.82 -1.48
N ALA A 302 12.57 9.13 -2.58
CA ALA A 302 12.18 10.50 -2.92
C ALA A 302 11.18 11.09 -1.91
N GLN A 303 10.26 10.27 -1.38
CA GLN A 303 9.33 10.66 -0.33
C GLN A 303 10.09 10.96 0.98
N GLN A 304 10.98 10.07 1.41
CA GLN A 304 11.83 10.31 2.59
C GLN A 304 12.71 11.56 2.46
N GLN A 305 13.19 11.87 1.25
CA GLN A 305 13.93 13.11 1.01
C GLN A 305 13.03 14.34 1.15
N ARG A 306 11.80 14.29 0.63
CA ARG A 306 10.80 15.34 0.81
C ARG A 306 10.40 15.53 2.27
N ASP A 307 10.20 14.45 3.00
CA ASP A 307 9.84 14.50 4.42
C ASP A 307 11.00 15.08 5.26
N ARG A 308 12.25 14.73 4.94
CA ARG A 308 13.43 15.35 5.57
C ARG A 308 13.52 16.85 5.25
N GLN A 309 13.25 17.25 4.01
CA GLN A 309 13.21 18.67 3.64
C GLN A 309 12.11 19.42 4.40
N ALA A 310 10.90 18.86 4.46
CA ALA A 310 9.79 19.43 5.21
C ALA A 310 10.08 19.55 6.71
N GLN A 311 10.73 18.54 7.32
CA GLN A 311 11.17 18.61 8.72
C GLN A 311 12.22 19.70 8.95
N MET A 312 13.18 19.87 8.03
CA MET A 312 14.16 20.98 8.12
C MET A 312 13.49 22.34 8.00
N GLU A 313 12.52 22.50 7.10
CA GLU A 313 11.76 23.74 6.93
C GLU A 313 10.91 24.04 8.18
N GLN A 314 10.27 23.02 8.76
CA GLN A 314 9.52 23.15 10.01
C GLN A 314 10.42 23.52 11.19
N ALA A 315 11.62 22.95 11.28
CA ALA A 315 12.60 23.30 12.31
C ALA A 315 13.10 24.74 12.16
N GLN A 316 13.35 25.21 10.93
CA GLN A 316 13.69 26.61 10.67
C GLN A 316 12.54 27.55 11.04
N ALA A 317 11.30 27.19 10.71
CA ALA A 317 10.12 27.98 11.06
C ALA A 317 9.95 28.11 12.59
N GLN A 318 10.14 27.00 13.33
CA GLN A 318 10.12 27.04 14.81
C GLN A 318 11.24 27.91 15.38
N GLN A 319 12.45 27.84 14.82
CA GLN A 319 13.55 28.69 15.26
C GLN A 319 13.28 30.17 15.00
N ALA A 320 12.74 30.52 13.83
CA ALA A 320 12.33 31.87 13.50
C ALA A 320 11.21 32.39 14.42
N GLN A 321 10.26 31.53 14.78
CA GLN A 321 9.19 31.86 15.72
C GLN A 321 9.75 32.13 17.13
N MET A 322 10.70 31.31 17.60
CA MET A 322 11.35 31.50 18.89
C MET A 322 12.15 32.81 18.96
N GLN A 323 12.85 33.17 17.89
CA GLN A 323 13.55 34.46 17.78
C GLN A 323 12.57 35.65 17.79
N ARG A 324 11.43 35.55 17.09
CA ARG A 324 10.38 36.58 17.12
C ARG A 324 9.78 36.73 18.52
N ALA A 325 9.54 35.63 19.23
CA ALA A 325 9.03 35.66 20.60
C ALA A 325 10.03 36.33 21.56
N GLN A 326 11.33 36.04 21.45
CA GLN A 326 12.36 36.71 22.24
C GLN A 326 12.45 38.22 21.93
N ALA A 327 12.37 38.61 20.66
CA ALA A 327 12.36 40.01 20.26
C ALA A 327 11.14 40.76 20.83
N GLN A 328 9.95 40.16 20.79
CA GLN A 328 8.73 40.73 21.39
C GLN A 328 8.85 40.87 22.91
N GLN A 329 9.45 39.89 23.60
CA GLN A 329 9.68 39.97 25.04
C GLN A 329 10.63 41.11 25.39
N HIS A 330 11.70 41.31 24.60
CA HIS A 330 12.63 42.43 24.79
C HIS A 330 11.94 43.79 24.60
N GLN A 331 11.10 43.91 23.58
CA GLN A 331 10.35 45.13 23.31
C GLN A 331 9.33 45.44 24.43
N ALA A 332 8.67 44.41 24.97
CA ALA A 332 7.76 44.56 26.10
C ALA A 332 8.50 45.01 27.38
N GLN A 333 9.70 44.50 27.63
CA GLN A 333 10.53 44.94 28.76
C GLN A 333 10.97 46.40 28.62
N GLN A 334 11.35 46.84 27.42
CA GLN A 334 11.66 48.25 27.16
C GLN A 334 10.46 49.16 27.42
N GLN A 335 9.27 48.79 26.91
CA GLN A 335 8.06 49.58 27.15
C GLN A 335 7.67 49.66 28.63
N MET A 336 7.90 48.57 29.39
CA MET A 336 7.69 48.58 30.84
C MET A 336 8.67 49.51 31.55
N HIS A 337 9.93 49.51 31.14
CA HIS A 337 10.94 50.42 31.67
C HIS A 337 10.59 51.89 31.39
N ASP A 338 10.19 52.20 30.14
CA ASP A 338 9.78 53.55 29.74
C ASP A 338 8.55 54.02 30.51
N ARG A 339 7.54 53.15 30.70
CA ARG A 339 6.38 53.46 31.54
C ARG A 339 6.76 53.73 32.99
N GLN A 340 7.70 52.96 33.54
CA GLN A 340 8.14 53.14 34.92
C GLN A 340 8.85 54.49 35.10
N MET A 341 9.70 54.86 34.14
CA MET A 341 10.34 56.19 34.07
C MET A 341 9.30 57.31 33.98
N GLN A 342 8.29 57.16 33.11
CA GLN A 342 7.19 58.12 32.96
C GLN A 342 6.41 58.30 34.28
N GLN A 343 6.07 57.18 34.95
CA GLN A 343 5.36 57.20 36.22
C GLN A 343 6.16 57.90 37.32
N GLN A 344 7.48 57.72 37.37
CA GLN A 344 8.34 58.42 38.33
C GLN A 344 8.36 59.93 38.06
N ALA A 345 8.40 60.34 36.80
CA ALA A 345 8.32 61.76 36.42
C ALA A 345 6.97 62.37 36.81
N ASP A 346 5.86 61.68 36.54
CA ASP A 346 4.51 62.12 36.89
C ASP A 346 4.32 62.20 38.41
N GLN A 347 4.86 61.23 39.18
CA GLN A 347 4.84 61.27 40.65
C GLN A 347 5.61 62.47 41.20
N HIS A 348 6.80 62.76 40.67
CA HIS A 348 7.55 63.95 41.08
C HIS A 348 6.80 65.24 40.78
N GLN A 349 6.11 65.32 39.63
CA GLN A 349 5.31 66.49 39.29
C GLN A 349 4.06 66.62 40.18
N ALA A 350 3.41 65.51 40.52
CA ALA A 350 2.27 65.50 41.43
C ALA A 350 2.67 65.91 42.86
N GLN A 351 3.82 65.43 43.33
CA GLN A 351 4.38 65.80 44.64
C GLN A 351 4.61 67.32 44.72
N GLN A 352 5.21 67.93 43.69
CA GLN A 352 5.42 69.38 43.64
C GLN A 352 4.10 70.17 43.68
N ARG A 353 3.04 69.68 43.02
CA ARG A 353 1.72 70.32 43.08
C ARG A 353 1.08 70.20 44.46
N GLN A 354 1.22 69.05 45.12
CA GLN A 354 0.71 68.86 46.48
C GLN A 354 1.43 69.77 47.48
N ASP A 355 2.75 69.93 47.36
CA ASP A 355 3.51 70.81 48.24
C ASP A 355 3.10 72.28 48.06
N ALA A 356 2.86 72.72 46.81
CA ALA A 356 2.33 74.05 46.51
C ALA A 356 0.91 74.27 47.09
N GLN A 357 0.06 73.23 47.03
CA GLN A 357 -1.31 73.30 47.51
C GLN A 357 -1.39 73.28 49.05
N GLN A 358 -0.52 72.51 49.71
CA GLN A 358 -0.41 72.53 51.17
C GLN A 358 0.06 73.88 51.71
N GLN A 359 0.92 74.60 50.99
CA GLN A 359 1.31 75.96 51.38
C GLN A 359 0.10 76.90 51.35
N HIS A 360 -0.71 76.83 50.28
CA HIS A 360 -1.94 77.61 50.16
C HIS A 360 -2.99 77.26 51.24
N ASP A 361 -3.17 75.97 51.55
CA ASP A 361 -4.13 75.54 52.57
C ASP A 361 -3.71 75.93 53.99
N ARG A 362 -2.41 75.96 54.30
CA ARG A 362 -1.89 76.45 55.59
C ARG A 362 -2.17 77.94 55.79
N GLU A 363 -2.06 78.75 54.74
CA GLU A 363 -2.43 80.17 54.78
C GLU A 363 -3.94 80.35 55.01
N ALA A 364 -4.78 79.54 54.35
CA ALA A 364 -6.24 79.56 54.54
C ALA A 364 -6.69 79.02 55.91
N ALA A 365 -5.95 78.08 56.50
CA ALA A 365 -6.22 77.55 57.84
C ALA A 365 -5.87 78.56 58.94
N ALA A 366 -4.78 79.32 58.79
CA ALA A 366 -4.43 80.39 59.72
C ALA A 366 -5.51 81.48 59.83
N GLN A 367 -6.18 81.83 58.72
CA GLN A 367 -7.32 82.76 58.74
C GLN A 367 -8.56 82.19 59.43
N ARG A 368 -8.87 80.90 59.23
CA ARG A 368 -10.03 80.25 59.87
C ARG A 368 -9.87 80.06 61.38
N GLN A 369 -8.64 79.82 61.84
CA GLN A 369 -8.34 79.67 63.26
C GLN A 369 -8.57 80.98 64.03
N GLN A 370 -8.41 82.13 63.37
CA GLN A 370 -8.75 83.44 63.94
C GLN A 370 -10.26 83.65 64.12
N GLN A 371 -11.10 83.03 63.28
CA GLN A 371 -12.56 83.08 63.37
C GLN A 371 -13.13 82.11 64.41
N GLN A 372 -12.56 80.91 64.54
CA GLN A 372 -13.04 79.89 65.48
C GLN A 372 -12.72 80.20 66.95
N ALA A 373 -11.66 80.97 67.22
CA ALA A 373 -11.36 81.46 68.57
C ALA A 373 -12.46 82.37 69.14
N ALA A 374 -13.28 83.00 68.29
CA ALA A 374 -14.43 83.82 68.71
C ALA A 374 -15.66 82.98 69.11
N GLN A 375 -15.83 81.78 68.55
CA GLN A 375 -17.00 80.91 68.83
C GLN A 375 -16.79 80.00 70.05
N ALA A 376 -15.55 79.59 70.34
CA ALA A 376 -15.22 78.69 71.47
C ALA A 376 -15.41 79.32 72.87
N ALA A 377 -15.71 80.62 72.97
CA ALA A 377 -16.08 81.27 74.22
C ALA A 377 -17.54 81.00 74.63
N HIS A 378 -18.41 80.61 73.70
CA HIS A 378 -19.86 80.49 73.95
C HIS A 378 -20.28 79.09 74.47
N ASP A 379 -19.54 78.04 74.13
CA ASP A 379 -19.95 76.64 74.39
C ASP A 379 -19.44 76.05 75.71
N ARG A 380 -18.53 76.73 76.44
CA ARG A 380 -17.98 76.22 77.71
C ARG A 380 -18.97 76.26 78.88
N GLN A 381 -20.12 76.91 78.75
CA GLN A 381 -21.10 77.03 79.85
C GLN A 381 -22.14 75.88 79.86
N ALA A 382 -22.20 75.03 78.82
CA ALA A 382 -23.26 74.03 78.65
C ALA A 382 -22.87 72.57 78.97
N SER A 383 -21.60 72.28 79.30
CA SER A 383 -21.10 70.91 79.41
C SER A 383 -20.85 70.39 80.84
N GLN A 384 -20.97 71.22 81.89
CA GLN A 384 -20.70 70.77 83.26
C GLN A 384 -21.85 70.01 83.95
N GLN A 385 -23.03 69.86 83.31
CA GLN A 385 -24.21 69.25 83.94
C GLN A 385 -24.54 67.82 83.47
N ARG A 386 -23.79 67.23 82.51
CA ARG A 386 -24.14 65.93 81.89
C ARG A 386 -23.29 64.73 82.32
N ASP A 387 -22.35 64.91 83.24
CA ASP A 387 -21.40 63.85 83.62
C ASP A 387 -21.85 62.94 84.78
N GLN A 388 -23.01 63.20 85.41
CA GLN A 388 -23.53 62.30 86.47
C GLN A 388 -24.54 61.25 85.99
N ASP A 389 -25.22 61.45 84.84
CA ASP A 389 -26.24 60.49 84.34
C ASP A 389 -25.63 59.28 83.59
N GLN A 390 -24.34 59.30 83.27
CA GLN A 390 -23.73 58.29 82.38
C GLN A 390 -23.46 56.92 83.03
N ARG A 391 -23.57 56.78 84.35
CA ARG A 391 -23.18 55.52 85.02
C ARG A 391 -24.26 54.43 85.02
N PHE A 392 -25.54 54.76 84.78
CA PHE A 392 -26.60 53.76 84.65
C PHE A 392 -26.87 53.28 83.21
N ALA A 393 -26.40 54.02 82.19
CA ALA A 393 -26.54 53.64 80.77
C ALA A 393 -25.57 52.52 80.34
N ALA A 394 -24.48 52.29 81.09
CA ALA A 394 -23.42 51.35 80.74
C ALA A 394 -23.83 49.87 80.82
N GLN A 395 -24.89 49.51 81.56
CA GLN A 395 -25.37 48.12 81.67
C GLN A 395 -26.42 47.74 80.62
N ARG A 396 -27.12 48.70 80.00
CA ARG A 396 -28.06 48.43 78.91
C ARG A 396 -27.34 48.30 77.55
N ALA A 397 -26.19 48.94 77.41
CA ALA A 397 -25.35 48.92 76.20
C ALA A 397 -24.67 47.57 75.90
N SER A 398 -24.61 46.63 76.86
CA SER A 398 -24.03 45.30 76.62
C SER A 398 -25.02 44.33 75.97
N ALA A 399 -26.34 44.52 76.16
CA ALA A 399 -27.39 43.75 75.49
C ALA A 399 -27.58 44.20 74.03
N ASP A 400 -27.56 45.52 73.78
CA ASP A 400 -27.65 46.07 72.41
C ASP A 400 -26.41 45.73 71.57
N ARG A 401 -25.22 45.58 72.17
CA ARG A 401 -24.01 45.13 71.46
C ARG A 401 -24.10 43.69 70.96
N GLN A 402 -24.84 42.81 71.64
CA GLN A 402 -25.02 41.43 71.17
C GLN A 402 -26.02 41.36 70.01
N GLN A 403 -27.05 42.21 69.99
CA GLN A 403 -27.94 42.35 68.82
C GLN A 403 -27.26 43.06 67.64
N ALA A 404 -26.45 44.10 67.90
CA ALA A 404 -25.65 44.76 66.85
C ALA A 404 -24.61 43.81 66.24
N ALA A 405 -23.91 42.99 67.04
CA ALA A 405 -22.97 41.98 66.55
C ALA A 405 -23.64 40.82 65.79
N ALA A 406 -24.94 40.58 66.00
CA ALA A 406 -25.72 39.64 65.20
C ALA A 406 -26.15 40.27 63.85
N ALA A 407 -26.56 41.54 63.86
CA ALA A 407 -26.89 42.29 62.64
C ALA A 407 -25.66 42.51 61.74
N GLN A 408 -24.48 42.71 62.34
CA GLN A 408 -23.23 42.91 61.61
C GLN A 408 -22.75 41.62 60.95
N ARG A 409 -22.88 40.46 61.62
CA ARG A 409 -22.63 39.14 61.01
C ARG A 409 -23.59 38.82 59.87
N ALA A 410 -24.84 39.27 59.95
CA ALA A 410 -25.79 39.12 58.85
C ALA A 410 -25.41 40.01 57.63
N HIS A 411 -24.93 41.23 57.88
CA HIS A 411 -24.40 42.10 56.82
C HIS A 411 -23.11 41.57 56.19
N ASP A 412 -22.18 41.02 56.98
CA ASP A 412 -20.94 40.43 56.47
C ASP A 412 -21.21 39.13 55.69
N ALA A 413 -22.21 38.34 56.09
CA ALA A 413 -22.69 37.18 55.34
C ALA A 413 -23.34 37.57 54.01
N ALA A 414 -24.12 38.66 53.99
CA ALA A 414 -24.72 39.18 52.76
C ALA A 414 -23.66 39.78 51.81
N ALA A 415 -22.66 40.50 52.34
CA ALA A 415 -21.56 41.06 51.56
C ALA A 415 -20.66 39.97 50.95
N SER A 416 -20.34 38.92 51.71
CA SER A 416 -19.56 37.77 51.20
C SER A 416 -20.33 36.99 50.13
N HIS A 417 -21.64 36.83 50.27
CA HIS A 417 -22.48 36.23 49.23
C HIS A 417 -22.47 37.06 47.94
N GLN A 418 -22.53 38.40 48.05
CA GLN A 418 -22.49 39.29 46.89
C GLN A 418 -21.13 39.24 46.16
N VAL A 419 -20.02 39.15 46.90
CA VAL A 419 -18.68 38.95 46.31
C VAL A 419 -18.58 37.59 45.60
N GLN A 420 -19.16 36.54 46.18
CA GLN A 420 -19.15 35.20 45.59
C GLN A 420 -19.96 35.13 44.29
N VAL A 421 -21.13 35.80 44.24
CA VAL A 421 -21.95 35.92 43.04
C VAL A 421 -21.24 36.73 41.94
N GLN A 422 -20.54 37.82 42.30
CA GLN A 422 -19.75 38.59 41.34
C GLN A 422 -18.56 37.79 40.78
N ALA A 423 -17.86 37.03 41.62
CA ALA A 423 -16.77 36.15 41.19
C ALA A 423 -17.27 35.05 40.23
N ALA A 424 -18.41 34.42 40.52
CA ALA A 424 -19.02 33.43 39.64
C ALA A 424 -19.46 34.05 38.29
N ALA A 425 -20.02 35.26 38.31
CA ALA A 425 -20.40 35.98 37.09
C ALA A 425 -19.18 36.41 36.24
N GLN A 426 -18.02 36.60 36.88
CA GLN A 426 -16.77 36.91 36.18
C GLN A 426 -16.17 35.66 35.54
N GLN A 427 -16.14 34.53 36.25
CA GLN A 427 -15.72 33.24 35.69
C GLN A 427 -16.60 32.82 34.49
N HIS A 428 -17.92 33.03 34.56
CA HIS A 428 -18.79 32.75 33.42
C HIS A 428 -18.50 33.62 32.19
N ARG A 429 -18.10 34.89 32.39
CA ARG A 429 -17.73 35.77 31.28
C ARG A 429 -16.40 35.36 30.64
N GLU A 430 -15.41 34.97 31.44
CA GLU A 430 -14.13 34.44 30.93
C GLU A 430 -14.32 33.13 30.16
N ALA A 431 -15.16 32.22 30.67
CA ALA A 431 -15.48 30.98 29.98
C ALA A 431 -16.21 31.23 28.64
N ALA A 432 -17.15 32.17 28.61
CA ALA A 432 -17.86 32.56 27.38
C ALA A 432 -16.91 33.20 26.34
N GLN A 433 -15.96 34.03 26.79
CA GLN A 433 -14.94 34.61 25.91
C GLN A 433 -13.99 33.56 25.34
N ALA A 434 -13.57 32.58 26.16
CA ALA A 434 -12.73 31.46 25.70
C ALA A 434 -13.46 30.61 24.65
N GLN A 435 -14.74 30.31 24.85
CA GLN A 435 -15.55 29.59 23.87
C GLN A 435 -15.72 30.38 22.57
N ALA A 436 -15.96 31.69 22.65
CA ALA A 436 -16.03 32.54 21.46
C ALA A 436 -14.70 32.56 20.67
N GLN A 437 -13.56 32.62 21.34
CA GLN A 437 -12.24 32.57 20.69
C GLN A 437 -11.98 31.21 20.01
N GLN A 438 -12.34 30.10 20.66
CA GLN A 438 -12.26 28.78 20.05
C GLN A 438 -13.13 28.67 18.80
N HIS A 439 -14.32 29.26 18.81
CA HIS A 439 -15.21 29.21 17.66
C HIS A 439 -14.66 30.00 16.45
N VAL A 440 -14.03 31.15 16.69
CA VAL A 440 -13.37 31.94 15.64
C VAL A 440 -12.16 31.21 15.06
N GLN A 441 -11.33 30.57 15.91
CA GLN A 441 -10.22 29.73 15.43
C GLN A 441 -10.70 28.54 14.59
N ALA A 442 -11.79 27.89 15.02
CA ALA A 442 -12.38 26.78 14.26
C ALA A 442 -12.90 27.23 12.89
N GLN A 443 -13.53 28.41 12.81
CA GLN A 443 -13.99 28.96 11.53
C GLN A 443 -12.81 29.30 10.59
N GLN A 444 -11.75 29.93 11.11
CA GLN A 444 -10.55 30.23 10.32
C GLN A 444 -9.85 28.96 9.81
N ALA A 445 -9.76 27.92 10.65
CA ALA A 445 -9.22 26.63 10.23
C ALA A 445 -10.07 25.99 9.12
N HIS A 446 -11.40 26.14 9.19
CA HIS A 446 -12.29 25.61 8.17
C HIS A 446 -12.17 26.37 6.84
N GLU A 447 -12.05 27.69 6.87
CA GLU A 447 -11.79 28.51 5.66
C GLU A 447 -10.43 28.17 5.02
N GLN A 448 -9.38 27.99 5.83
CA GLN A 448 -8.07 27.59 5.32
C GLN A 448 -8.11 26.18 4.69
N ALA A 449 -8.82 25.23 5.32
CA ALA A 449 -9.00 23.90 4.77
C ALA A 449 -9.78 23.92 3.43
N ALA A 450 -10.83 24.75 3.34
CA ALA A 450 -11.60 24.94 2.11
C ALA A 450 -10.73 25.54 0.99
N ALA A 451 -9.96 26.59 1.28
CA ALA A 451 -9.03 27.19 0.31
C ALA A 451 -7.96 26.19 -0.18
N ALA A 452 -7.38 25.41 0.74
CA ALA A 452 -6.40 24.37 0.39
C ALA A 452 -7.02 23.24 -0.45
N SER A 453 -8.31 22.95 -0.27
CA SER A 453 -9.02 21.96 -1.09
C SER A 453 -9.26 22.48 -2.52
N GLN A 454 -9.61 23.76 -2.68
CA GLN A 454 -9.76 24.39 -3.99
C GLN A 454 -8.43 24.43 -4.75
N GLN A 455 -7.33 24.82 -4.10
CA GLN A 455 -6.00 24.82 -4.72
C GLN A 455 -5.58 23.42 -5.19
N ARG A 456 -5.89 22.37 -4.41
CA ARG A 456 -5.64 20.98 -4.83
C ARG A 456 -6.48 20.58 -6.03
N ALA A 457 -7.76 20.95 -6.07
CA ALA A 457 -8.62 20.68 -7.21
C ALA A 457 -8.12 21.36 -8.50
N GLU A 458 -7.69 22.62 -8.40
CA GLU A 458 -7.11 23.36 -9.53
C GLU A 458 -5.80 22.72 -10.01
N ALA A 459 -4.91 22.34 -9.10
CA ALA A 459 -3.67 21.64 -9.44
C ALA A 459 -3.94 20.30 -10.15
N HIS A 460 -4.95 19.55 -9.70
CA HIS A 460 -5.37 18.31 -10.37
C HIS A 460 -5.92 18.56 -11.78
N GLN A 461 -6.71 19.61 -11.99
CA GLN A 461 -7.21 19.98 -13.31
C GLN A 461 -6.06 20.38 -14.26
N GLN A 462 -5.09 21.15 -13.78
CA GLN A 462 -3.91 21.53 -14.57
C GLN A 462 -3.04 20.31 -14.93
N ALA A 463 -2.84 19.38 -13.98
CA ALA A 463 -2.10 18.15 -14.23
C ALA A 463 -2.82 17.25 -15.25
N ALA A 464 -4.14 17.12 -15.17
CA ALA A 464 -4.95 16.37 -16.13
C ALA A 464 -4.89 16.98 -17.54
N ALA A 465 -4.97 18.32 -17.64
CA ALA A 465 -4.82 19.03 -18.90
C ALA A 465 -3.44 18.78 -19.54
N ALA A 466 -2.36 18.91 -18.76
CA ALA A 466 -1.00 18.64 -19.22
C ALA A 466 -0.80 17.18 -19.65
N ALA A 467 -1.38 16.22 -18.92
CA ALA A 467 -1.34 14.80 -19.29
C ALA A 467 -2.05 14.54 -20.63
N SER A 468 -3.19 15.20 -20.87
CA SER A 468 -3.94 15.09 -22.13
C SER A 468 -3.15 15.64 -23.33
N GLN A 469 -2.46 16.77 -23.14
CA GLN A 469 -1.59 17.36 -24.18
C GLN A 469 -0.43 16.42 -24.53
N ARG A 470 0.26 15.88 -23.53
CA ARG A 470 1.35 14.89 -23.75
C ARG A 470 0.86 13.60 -24.40
N ALA A 471 -0.41 13.22 -24.20
CA ALA A 471 -0.99 12.07 -24.88
C ALA A 471 -1.24 12.37 -26.36
N GLN A 472 -1.74 13.57 -26.69
CA GLN A 472 -1.94 14.03 -28.07
C GLN A 472 -0.61 14.15 -28.82
N GLU A 473 0.42 14.74 -28.21
CA GLU A 473 1.77 14.85 -28.80
C GLU A 473 2.36 13.47 -29.10
N ARG A 474 2.20 12.49 -28.19
CA ARG A 474 2.64 11.12 -28.42
C ARG A 474 1.89 10.43 -29.55
N GLN A 475 0.57 10.66 -29.68
CA GLN A 475 -0.20 10.13 -30.81
C GLN A 475 0.26 10.74 -32.15
N GLN A 476 0.58 12.04 -32.18
CA GLN A 476 1.11 12.70 -33.37
C GLN A 476 2.49 12.15 -33.75
N ALA A 477 3.41 12.03 -32.79
CA ALA A 477 4.74 11.46 -33.03
C ALA A 477 4.68 10.00 -33.53
N LEU A 478 3.76 9.19 -33.00
CA LEU A 478 3.53 7.83 -33.48
C LEU A 478 2.99 7.81 -34.92
N ALA A 479 2.07 8.72 -35.27
CA ALA A 479 1.55 8.83 -36.63
C ALA A 479 2.64 9.24 -37.62
N GLU A 480 3.49 10.22 -37.27
CA GLU A 480 4.64 10.63 -38.08
C GLU A 480 5.64 9.49 -38.28
N HIS A 481 5.94 8.74 -37.22
CA HIS A 481 6.82 7.57 -37.31
C HIS A 481 6.24 6.48 -38.23
N GLN A 482 4.93 6.23 -38.15
CA GLN A 482 4.27 5.26 -39.04
C GLN A 482 4.31 5.71 -40.51
N GLN A 483 4.11 7.00 -40.78
CA GLN A 483 4.23 7.55 -42.14
C GLN A 483 5.66 7.44 -42.68
N ALA A 484 6.67 7.77 -41.87
CA ALA A 484 8.07 7.61 -42.24
C ALA A 484 8.43 6.15 -42.55
N ALA A 485 8.00 5.22 -41.69
CA ALA A 485 8.22 3.78 -41.90
C ALA A 485 7.49 3.25 -43.14
N ALA A 486 6.30 3.78 -43.47
CA ALA A 486 5.59 3.43 -44.70
C ALA A 486 6.32 3.95 -45.95
N ALA A 487 6.81 5.20 -45.92
CA ALA A 487 7.59 5.78 -47.01
C ALA A 487 8.89 5.02 -47.26
N GLN A 488 9.60 4.62 -46.19
CA GLN A 488 10.82 3.83 -46.30
C GLN A 488 10.54 2.45 -46.93
N ARG A 489 9.47 1.77 -46.51
CA ARG A 489 9.04 0.50 -47.12
C ARG A 489 8.72 0.65 -48.60
N ALA A 490 8.04 1.73 -49.00
CA ALA A 490 7.75 1.99 -50.41
C ALA A 490 9.03 2.21 -51.24
N GLN A 491 10.01 2.95 -50.71
CA GLN A 491 11.31 3.14 -51.38
C GLN A 491 12.08 1.82 -51.52
N THR A 492 12.10 0.98 -50.47
CA THR A 492 12.74 -0.34 -50.56
C THR A 492 12.08 -1.23 -51.59
N GLN A 493 10.75 -1.21 -51.71
CA GLN A 493 10.01 -1.96 -52.73
C GLN A 493 10.33 -1.47 -54.15
N GLN A 494 10.41 -0.16 -54.36
CA GLN A 494 10.81 0.41 -55.66
C GLN A 494 12.24 0.03 -56.04
N ALA A 495 13.18 0.10 -55.10
CA ALA A 495 14.56 -0.32 -55.32
C ALA A 495 14.66 -1.83 -55.67
N ALA A 496 13.93 -2.67 -54.93
CA ALA A 496 13.88 -4.11 -55.20
C ALA A 496 13.29 -4.41 -56.60
N ALA A 497 12.24 -3.69 -57.01
CA ALA A 497 11.64 -3.83 -58.33
C ALA A 497 12.61 -3.43 -59.45
N ALA A 498 13.33 -2.30 -59.29
CA ALA A 498 14.34 -1.85 -60.25
C ALA A 498 15.50 -2.84 -60.38
N HIS A 499 15.95 -3.43 -59.26
CA HIS A 499 16.96 -4.49 -59.26
C HIS A 499 16.48 -5.75 -59.98
N ALA A 500 15.23 -6.17 -59.77
CA ALA A 500 14.65 -7.32 -60.46
C ALA A 500 14.58 -7.08 -61.98
N GLU A 501 14.15 -5.89 -62.41
CA GLU A 501 14.08 -5.54 -63.83
C GLU A 501 15.47 -5.53 -64.50
N ALA A 502 16.48 -4.97 -63.83
CA ALA A 502 17.86 -5.00 -64.31
C ALA A 502 18.41 -6.44 -64.42
N ALA A 503 18.10 -7.31 -63.45
CA ALA A 503 18.50 -8.71 -63.50
C ALA A 503 17.83 -9.46 -64.66
N HIS A 504 16.55 -9.19 -64.94
CA HIS A 504 15.85 -9.74 -66.09
C HIS A 504 16.45 -9.28 -67.42
N ALA A 505 16.83 -8.01 -67.54
CA ALA A 505 17.49 -7.49 -68.74
C ALA A 505 18.85 -8.19 -68.99
N GLN A 506 19.69 -8.34 -67.95
CA GLN A 506 20.96 -9.05 -68.07
C GLN A 506 20.79 -10.53 -68.43
N ALA A 507 19.77 -11.19 -67.87
CA ALA A 507 19.46 -12.58 -68.23
C ALA A 507 19.04 -12.70 -69.70
N ALA A 508 18.24 -11.76 -70.20
CA ALA A 508 17.84 -11.71 -71.61
C ALA A 508 19.05 -11.49 -72.55
N GLU A 509 19.97 -10.59 -72.21
CA GLU A 509 21.22 -10.38 -72.96
C GLU A 509 22.09 -11.64 -73.00
N ARG A 510 22.22 -12.34 -71.86
CA ARG A 510 22.95 -13.62 -71.80
C ARG A 510 22.35 -14.67 -72.72
N MET A 511 21.02 -14.81 -72.72
CA MET A 511 20.35 -15.76 -73.61
C MET A 511 20.54 -15.42 -75.10
N GLN A 512 20.58 -14.13 -75.45
CA GLN A 512 20.88 -13.70 -76.82
C GLN A 512 22.34 -13.99 -77.20
N ALA A 513 23.29 -13.72 -76.30
CA ALA A 513 24.71 -14.01 -76.51
C ALA A 513 24.98 -15.52 -76.63
N GLU A 514 24.28 -16.35 -75.85
CA GLU A 514 24.41 -17.80 -75.91
C GLU A 514 23.84 -18.39 -77.20
N ARG A 515 22.73 -17.86 -77.72
CA ARG A 515 22.23 -18.22 -79.06
C ARG A 515 23.16 -17.84 -80.20
N ALA A 516 24.04 -16.86 -80.01
CA ALA A 516 25.02 -16.44 -81.01
C ALA A 516 26.32 -17.27 -80.97
N ARG A 517 26.49 -18.20 -80.02
CA ARG A 517 27.67 -19.07 -79.99
C ARG A 517 27.53 -20.21 -81.02
N PRO A 518 28.46 -20.33 -81.99
CA PRO A 518 28.48 -21.47 -82.91
C PRO A 518 28.82 -22.76 -82.15
N GLU A 519 28.08 -23.84 -82.44
CA GLU A 519 28.23 -25.14 -81.80
C GLU A 519 29.66 -25.69 -81.92
N PRO A 520 30.32 -26.07 -80.81
CA PRO A 520 31.60 -26.75 -80.86
C PRO A 520 31.39 -28.26 -81.13
N ALA A 521 32.12 -28.77 -82.12
CA ALA A 521 32.12 -30.17 -82.52
C ALA A 521 32.51 -31.10 -81.36
N MET A 522 31.74 -32.19 -81.22
CA MET A 522 31.88 -33.21 -80.19
C MET A 522 33.20 -33.99 -80.29
N HIS A 523 33.93 -34.09 -79.16
CA HIS A 523 34.88 -35.18 -78.92
C HIS A 523 34.66 -35.82 -77.55
N ALA A 524 34.54 -37.14 -77.58
CA ALA A 524 34.34 -38.03 -76.45
C ALA A 524 35.66 -38.38 -75.76
N ALA A 525 35.67 -38.46 -74.42
CA ALA A 525 36.62 -39.28 -73.67
C ALA A 525 36.15 -39.63 -72.25
N ALA A 526 36.47 -40.88 -71.89
CA ALA A 526 36.23 -41.74 -70.74
C ALA A 526 36.62 -41.24 -69.31
N PRO A 527 36.27 -42.01 -68.24
CA PRO A 527 36.36 -41.62 -66.83
C PRO A 527 37.61 -42.15 -66.10
N GLN A 528 38.06 -41.49 -65.02
CA GLN A 528 39.02 -42.04 -64.05
C GLN A 528 38.76 -41.60 -62.60
N HIS A 529 39.03 -42.54 -61.69
CA HIS A 529 39.01 -42.52 -60.22
C HIS A 529 40.09 -41.64 -59.56
N ALA A 530 39.84 -41.15 -58.34
CA ALA A 530 40.76 -41.01 -57.18
C ALA A 530 39.96 -40.39 -56.01
N GLU A 531 39.69 -41.04 -54.88
CA GLU A 531 40.56 -41.28 -53.71
C GLU A 531 41.32 -40.05 -53.19
N GLY A 532 41.04 -39.66 -51.93
CA GLY A 532 42.04 -39.01 -51.05
C GLY A 532 41.61 -37.76 -50.26
N GLN A 533 41.67 -37.90 -48.94
CA GLN A 533 42.30 -36.95 -47.97
C GLN A 533 41.47 -35.88 -47.23
N HIS A 534 41.33 -36.16 -45.91
CA HIS A 534 41.51 -35.30 -44.73
C HIS A 534 41.91 -33.81 -44.87
N ALA A 535 41.20 -32.95 -44.13
CA ALA A 535 41.69 -31.77 -43.38
C ALA A 535 40.52 -31.25 -42.50
N GLU A 536 40.49 -31.38 -41.17
CA GLU A 536 41.18 -30.60 -40.11
C GLU A 536 41.02 -29.06 -40.16
N GLY A 537 40.19 -28.55 -39.22
CA GLY A 537 40.41 -27.32 -38.42
C GLY A 537 39.65 -26.04 -38.82
N PRO A 538 39.52 -25.02 -37.94
CA PRO A 538 39.72 -25.02 -36.48
C PRO A 538 38.60 -24.34 -35.64
N HIS A 539 38.73 -24.55 -34.33
CA HIS A 539 38.13 -23.79 -33.22
C HIS A 539 38.26 -22.26 -33.36
N ARG A 540 37.27 -21.54 -32.83
CA ARG A 540 37.45 -20.19 -32.28
C ARG A 540 36.62 -20.01 -30.99
N HIS A 541 37.34 -19.88 -29.87
CA HIS A 541 36.91 -19.14 -28.69
C HIS A 541 37.62 -17.78 -28.73
N GLU A 542 36.86 -16.69 -28.60
CA GLU A 542 36.98 -15.64 -27.58
C GLU A 542 35.91 -14.57 -27.81
#